data_AF-A0A1I7JI09-F1
#
_entry.id   AF-A0A1I7JI09-F1
#
_cell.length_a   1.000
_cell.length_b   1.000
_cell.length_c   1.000
_cell.angle_alpha   90.00
_cell.angle_beta   90.00
_cell.angle_gamma   90.00
#
_symmetry.space_group_name_H-M   'P 1'
#
loop_
_entity.id
_entity.type
_entity.pdbx_description
1 polymer ?
#
loop_
_entity_poly.entity_id
_entity_poly.type
_entity_poly.pdbx_seq_one_letter_code
_entity_poly.pdbx_strand_id
1 'polypeptide(L)'
;MYNMIDKLKEIIIATDYCDARVFDFRCDYFGDEVYLFLENDDNSCWKISFLMCASVQYETDAGWSKSWRHNPKYVCEMRKSQLGYFCQEISLDYSNKFEGFIDVTFDLSIMSGKITCKEIKVDKVNNEDCDFFWNNTSK
;
A
#
# COMPACT_ATOMS: atom_id res chain seq x y z
N MET A 1 -14.51 13.90 -21.89
CA MET A 1 -13.92 14.60 -20.73
C MET A 1 -13.50 13.50 -19.76
N TYR A 2 -12.21 13.17 -19.71
CA TYR A 2 -11.72 12.12 -18.81
C TYR A 2 -11.85 12.60 -17.37
N ASN A 3 -12.48 11.78 -16.52
CA ASN A 3 -12.61 12.04 -15.11
C ASN A 3 -11.21 12.05 -14.47
N MET A 4 -10.91 12.97 -13.56
CA MET A 4 -9.58 13.07 -12.91
C MET A 4 -9.18 11.74 -12.26
N ILE A 5 -10.15 11.05 -11.65
CA ILE A 5 -9.95 9.74 -11.04
C ILE A 5 -9.60 8.64 -12.06
N ASP A 6 -10.13 8.70 -13.28
CA ASP A 6 -9.83 7.70 -14.32
C ASP A 6 -8.37 7.79 -14.75
N LYS A 7 -7.83 9.01 -14.85
CA LYS A 7 -6.40 9.22 -15.11
C LYS A 7 -5.53 8.70 -13.98
N LEU A 8 -5.94 8.89 -12.72
CA LEU A 8 -5.22 8.34 -11.57
C LEU A 8 -5.22 6.81 -11.60
N LYS A 9 -6.36 6.18 -11.94
CA LYS A 9 -6.44 4.73 -12.14
C LYS A 9 -5.48 4.26 -13.23
N GLU A 10 -5.44 4.94 -14.37
CA GLU A 10 -4.50 4.61 -15.45
C GLU A 10 -3.03 4.71 -14.99
N ILE A 11 -2.67 5.75 -14.24
CA ILE A 11 -1.31 5.93 -13.70
C ILE A 11 -0.97 4.80 -12.72
N ILE A 12 -1.88 4.44 -11.82
CA ILE A 12 -1.66 3.34 -10.87
C ILE A 12 -1.52 2.00 -11.61
N ILE A 13 -2.38 1.71 -12.59
CA ILE A 13 -2.29 0.49 -13.40
C ILE A 13 -0.94 0.42 -14.13
N ALA A 14 -0.42 1.55 -14.61
CA ALA A 14 0.88 1.63 -15.28
C ALA A 14 2.09 1.33 -14.37
N THR A 15 1.89 1.26 -13.04
CA THR A 15 2.93 0.80 -12.11
C THR A 15 3.11 -0.72 -12.09
N ASP A 16 2.22 -1.46 -12.74
CA ASP A 16 2.17 -2.94 -12.69
C ASP A 16 2.10 -3.47 -11.25
N TYR A 17 1.28 -2.81 -10.42
CA TYR A 17 1.22 -3.10 -8.98
C TYR A 17 0.78 -4.53 -8.66
N CYS A 18 0.05 -5.19 -9.57
CA CYS A 18 -0.51 -6.51 -9.35
C CYS A 18 0.63 -7.52 -9.23
N ASP A 19 0.72 -8.19 -8.09
CA ASP A 19 1.84 -9.08 -7.71
C ASP A 19 3.20 -8.36 -7.53
N ALA A 20 3.23 -7.02 -7.50
CA ALA A 20 4.43 -6.29 -7.12
C ALA A 20 4.69 -6.46 -5.62
N ARG A 21 5.97 -6.65 -5.24
CA ARG A 21 6.32 -6.69 -3.81
C ARG A 21 6.04 -5.34 -3.17
N VAL A 22 5.38 -5.38 -2.04
CA VAL A 22 5.27 -4.23 -1.15
C VAL A 22 6.56 -4.12 -0.39
N PHE A 23 7.26 -3.01 -0.61
CA PHE A 23 8.39 -2.63 0.20
C PHE A 23 7.85 -2.13 1.54
N ASP A 24 7.18 -0.99 1.57
CA ASP A 24 6.76 -0.34 2.83
C ASP A 24 5.31 0.14 2.75
N PHE A 25 4.66 0.18 3.91
CA PHE A 25 3.40 0.88 4.11
C PHE A 25 3.54 1.75 5.34
N ARG A 26 3.58 3.07 5.12
CA ARG A 26 3.92 4.05 6.15
C ARG A 26 2.76 4.98 6.42
N CYS A 27 2.51 5.20 7.71
CA CYS A 27 1.50 6.11 8.20
C CYS A 27 2.22 7.20 9.00
N ASP A 28 2.40 8.37 8.39
CA ASP A 28 3.10 9.51 8.97
C ASP A 28 2.09 10.57 9.45
N TYR A 29 2.55 11.46 10.34
CA TYR A 29 1.75 12.58 10.86
C TYR A 29 0.35 12.17 11.34
N PHE A 30 0.27 11.12 12.18
CA PHE A 30 -0.99 10.56 12.70
C PHE A 30 -1.94 10.03 11.62
N GLY A 31 -1.40 9.72 10.44
CA GLY A 31 -2.15 9.23 9.29
C GLY A 31 -2.73 10.33 8.41
N ASP A 32 -2.31 11.58 8.55
CA ASP A 32 -2.60 12.63 7.57
C ASP A 32 -1.90 12.37 6.22
N GLU A 33 -0.74 11.71 6.28
CA GLU A 33 0.02 11.27 5.12
C GLU A 33 0.26 9.76 5.19
N VAL A 34 -0.10 9.05 4.12
CA VAL A 34 0.14 7.61 4.00
C VAL A 34 0.92 7.33 2.72
N TYR A 35 1.89 6.43 2.81
CA TYR A 35 2.77 6.09 1.70
C TYR A 35 2.80 4.58 1.49
N LEU A 36 2.58 4.15 0.25
CA LEU A 36 2.74 2.77 -0.20
C LEU A 36 3.93 2.71 -1.17
N PHE A 37 4.89 1.86 -0.87
CA PHE A 37 6.07 1.65 -1.70
C PHE A 37 6.03 0.26 -2.33
N LEU A 38 6.11 0.22 -3.66
CA LEU A 38 6.01 -1.01 -4.45
C LEU A 38 7.29 -1.22 -5.27
N GLU A 39 7.67 -2.47 -5.45
CA GLU A 39 8.74 -2.90 -6.35
C GLU A 39 8.52 -2.34 -7.77
N ASN A 40 9.61 -1.91 -8.39
CA ASN A 40 9.61 -1.48 -9.80
C ASN A 40 10.79 -2.11 -10.55
N ASP A 41 12.02 -1.71 -10.21
CA ASP A 41 13.25 -2.29 -10.74
C ASP A 41 14.33 -2.37 -9.64
N ASP A 42 15.52 -2.85 -9.98
CA ASP A 42 16.58 -3.09 -8.99
C ASP A 42 17.00 -1.83 -8.21
N ASN A 43 16.83 -0.64 -8.80
CA ASN A 43 17.34 0.62 -8.23
C ASN A 43 16.24 1.60 -7.81
N SER A 44 14.98 1.30 -8.12
CA SER A 44 13.87 2.21 -7.85
C SER A 44 12.60 1.48 -7.44
N CYS A 45 11.71 2.23 -6.80
CA CYS A 45 10.39 1.78 -6.41
C CYS A 45 9.33 2.80 -6.82
N TRP A 46 8.09 2.34 -6.92
CA TRP A 46 6.94 3.23 -7.01
C TRP A 46 6.55 3.69 -5.61
N LYS A 47 6.38 4.99 -5.43
CA LYS A 47 5.83 5.60 -4.22
C LYS A 47 4.44 6.15 -4.54
N ILE A 48 3.42 5.57 -3.94
CA ILE A 48 2.06 6.09 -3.96
C ILE A 48 1.83 6.86 -2.67
N SER A 49 1.61 8.16 -2.78
CA SER A 49 1.38 9.07 -1.65
C SER A 49 -0.09 9.43 -1.55
N PHE A 50 -0.70 9.20 -0.40
CA PHE A 50 -2.05 9.63 -0.05
C PHE A 50 -1.94 10.78 0.95
N LEU A 51 -2.41 11.97 0.56
CA LEU A 51 -2.19 13.20 1.30
C LEU A 51 -3.53 13.82 1.75
N MET A 52 -3.47 14.56 2.86
CA MET A 52 -4.64 15.16 3.51
C MET A 52 -5.70 14.10 3.81
N CYS A 53 -5.28 13.03 4.47
CA CYS A 53 -6.13 11.89 4.76
C CYS A 53 -7.17 12.23 5.85
N ALA A 54 -8.44 12.01 5.54
CA ALA A 54 -9.53 12.13 6.51
C ALA A 54 -9.71 10.86 7.36
N SER A 55 -9.31 9.70 6.84
CA SER A 55 -9.44 8.42 7.53
C SER A 55 -8.47 7.40 6.95
N VAL A 56 -7.86 6.61 7.84
CA VAL A 56 -7.01 5.46 7.49
C VAL A 56 -7.46 4.28 8.34
N GLN A 57 -7.85 3.18 7.68
CA GLN A 57 -8.33 1.96 8.32
C GLN A 57 -7.66 0.77 7.66
N TYR A 58 -7.08 -0.12 8.44
CA TYR A 58 -6.54 -1.36 7.90
C TYR A 58 -6.69 -2.48 8.93
N GLU A 59 -6.80 -3.70 8.41
CA GLU A 59 -6.75 -4.93 9.17
C GLU A 59 -5.61 -5.77 8.60
N THR A 60 -4.92 -6.49 9.48
CA THR A 60 -3.95 -7.50 9.05
C THR A 60 -4.62 -8.85 9.02
N ASP A 61 -4.02 -9.78 8.28
CA ASP A 61 -4.42 -11.17 8.22
C ASP A 61 -4.52 -11.83 9.59
N ALA A 62 -3.91 -11.29 10.65
CA ALA A 62 -4.11 -11.78 12.02
C ALA A 62 -5.55 -11.59 12.55
N GLY A 63 -6.29 -10.61 12.04
CA GLY A 63 -7.67 -10.33 12.45
C GLY A 63 -8.73 -11.04 11.61
N TRP A 64 -8.34 -11.66 10.49
CA TRP A 64 -9.29 -12.27 9.56
C TRP A 64 -9.79 -13.62 10.04
N SER A 65 -11.11 -13.81 10.11
CA SER A 65 -11.79 -15.03 10.59
C SER A 65 -11.31 -16.37 9.98
N LYS A 66 -10.67 -16.35 8.80
CA LYS A 66 -10.10 -17.52 8.10
C LYS A 66 -8.61 -17.39 7.81
N SER A 67 -7.86 -16.81 8.74
CA SER A 67 -6.41 -16.70 8.61
C SER A 67 -5.66 -17.95 9.01
N TRP A 68 -4.59 -18.25 8.28
CA TRP A 68 -3.58 -19.23 8.69
C TRP A 68 -2.96 -18.88 10.06
N ARG A 69 -2.99 -17.60 10.47
CA ARG A 69 -2.51 -17.14 11.79
C ARG A 69 -3.36 -17.62 12.97
N HIS A 70 -4.59 -18.07 12.73
CA HIS A 70 -5.39 -18.74 13.76
C HIS A 70 -4.96 -20.19 14.00
N ASN A 71 -4.08 -20.75 13.16
CA ASN A 71 -3.43 -22.03 13.43
C ASN A 71 -2.18 -21.78 14.30
N PRO A 72 -2.14 -22.24 15.56
CA PRO A 72 -1.07 -21.95 16.51
C PRO A 72 0.29 -22.58 16.17
N LYS A 73 0.41 -23.33 15.06
CA LYS A 73 1.69 -23.84 14.56
C LYS A 73 2.44 -22.75 13.75
N TYR A 74 2.96 -21.81 14.54
CA TYR A 74 4.16 -20.99 14.36
C TYR A 74 4.48 -20.34 13.00
N VAL A 75 4.51 -19.00 13.03
CA VAL A 75 5.23 -18.14 12.07
C VAL A 75 6.71 -18.56 11.92
N CYS A 76 7.34 -19.11 12.96
CA CYS A 76 8.76 -19.50 12.91
C CYS A 76 9.05 -20.71 12.00
N GLU A 77 8.03 -21.46 11.58
CA GLU A 77 8.17 -22.58 10.64
C GLU A 77 7.90 -22.17 9.18
N MET A 78 7.48 -20.92 8.94
CA MET A 78 7.15 -20.43 7.60
C MET A 78 8.41 -20.06 6.81
N ARG A 79 8.41 -20.40 5.51
CA ARG A 79 9.45 -20.00 4.57
C ARG A 79 9.17 -18.60 4.03
N LYS A 80 10.24 -17.88 3.62
CA LYS A 80 10.17 -16.50 3.10
C LYS A 80 9.13 -16.31 1.97
N SER A 81 8.92 -17.32 1.12
CA SER A 81 7.91 -17.31 0.05
C SER A 81 6.46 -17.40 0.54
N GLN A 82 6.23 -17.85 1.78
CA GLN A 82 4.90 -17.96 2.40
C GLN A 82 4.49 -16.69 3.16
N LEU A 83 5.39 -15.70 3.27
CA LEU A 83 5.18 -14.42 3.94
C LEU A 83 4.98 -13.28 2.94
N GLY A 84 4.46 -13.59 1.74
CA GLY A 84 4.45 -12.67 0.61
C GLY A 84 3.74 -11.36 0.91
N TYR A 85 4.49 -10.27 0.96
CA TYR A 85 3.98 -8.90 0.99
C TYR A 85 3.82 -8.45 -0.46
N PHE A 86 2.69 -8.76 -1.08
CA PHE A 86 2.42 -8.43 -2.48
C PHE A 86 1.15 -7.61 -2.60
N CYS A 87 1.14 -6.61 -3.47
CA CYS A 87 -0.05 -5.86 -3.77
C CYS A 87 -0.93 -6.65 -4.74
N GLN A 88 -2.19 -6.89 -4.37
CA GLN A 88 -3.16 -7.65 -5.17
C GLN A 88 -4.19 -6.71 -5.80
N GLU A 89 -4.60 -5.68 -5.07
CA GLU A 89 -5.64 -4.77 -5.52
C GLU A 89 -5.41 -3.35 -5.00
N ILE A 90 -5.65 -2.37 -5.87
CA ILE A 90 -5.84 -0.97 -5.51
C ILE A 90 -7.07 -0.48 -6.28
N SER A 91 -8.08 0.01 -5.56
CA SER A 91 -9.29 0.56 -6.17
C SER A 91 -9.49 2.01 -5.70
N LEU A 92 -10.03 2.84 -6.60
CA LEU A 92 -10.31 4.25 -6.37
C LEU A 92 -11.77 4.56 -6.69
N ASP A 93 -12.46 5.25 -5.80
CA ASP A 93 -13.77 5.83 -6.05
C ASP A 93 -13.90 7.21 -5.39
N TYR A 94 -14.83 8.04 -5.87
CA TYR A 94 -15.10 9.31 -5.17
C TYR A 94 -15.76 9.03 -3.83
N SER A 95 -15.29 9.71 -2.78
CA SER A 95 -15.88 9.54 -1.46
C SER A 95 -17.32 10.05 -1.44
N ASN A 96 -18.24 9.21 -0.96
CA ASN A 96 -19.63 9.61 -0.73
C ASN A 96 -19.83 10.33 0.62
N LYS A 97 -18.79 10.37 1.47
CA LYS A 97 -18.82 11.00 2.80
C LYS A 97 -18.16 12.38 2.83
N PHE A 98 -17.09 12.57 2.06
CA PHE A 98 -16.31 13.80 2.07
C PHE A 98 -16.20 14.35 0.64
N GLU A 99 -16.84 15.50 0.39
CA GLU A 99 -16.87 16.10 -0.94
C GLU A 99 -15.45 16.46 -1.42
N GLY A 100 -15.12 16.00 -2.64
CA GLY A 100 -13.79 16.22 -3.24
C GLY A 100 -12.69 15.28 -2.72
N PHE A 101 -13.03 14.28 -1.91
CA PHE A 101 -12.09 13.23 -1.47
C PHE A 101 -12.25 11.96 -2.32
N ILE A 102 -11.24 11.13 -2.26
CA ILE A 102 -11.14 9.84 -2.93
C ILE A 102 -11.05 8.76 -1.86
N ASP A 103 -11.92 7.77 -1.98
CA ASP A 103 -11.84 6.53 -1.23
C ASP A 103 -10.94 5.55 -1.99
N VAL A 104 -9.88 5.12 -1.33
CA VAL A 104 -8.91 4.13 -1.81
C VAL A 104 -9.13 2.84 -1.03
N THR A 105 -9.31 1.72 -1.70
CA THR A 105 -9.21 0.40 -1.06
C THR A 105 -7.98 -0.31 -1.58
N PHE A 106 -7.34 -1.10 -0.72
CA PHE A 106 -6.17 -1.88 -1.10
C PHE A 106 -6.17 -3.27 -0.46
N ASP A 107 -5.51 -4.20 -1.14
CA ASP A 107 -5.15 -5.53 -0.65
C ASP A 107 -3.65 -5.76 -0.89
N LEU A 108 -2.90 -5.92 0.20
CA LEU A 108 -1.45 -6.16 0.23
C LEU A 108 -1.12 -7.58 0.70
N SER A 109 -1.99 -8.55 0.39
CA SER A 109 -1.91 -9.98 0.74
C SER A 109 -2.10 -10.31 2.22
N ILE A 110 -1.39 -9.62 3.10
CA ILE A 110 -1.47 -9.81 4.57
C ILE A 110 -2.10 -8.61 5.28
N MET A 111 -2.47 -7.57 4.53
CA MET A 111 -3.08 -6.36 5.04
C MET A 111 -4.05 -5.85 3.99
N SER A 112 -5.28 -5.58 4.40
CA SER A 112 -6.27 -4.90 3.56
C SER A 112 -6.78 -3.67 4.29
N GLY A 113 -7.24 -2.69 3.54
CA GLY A 113 -7.64 -1.44 4.16
C GLY A 113 -8.33 -0.46 3.24
N LYS A 114 -8.67 0.67 3.84
CA LYS A 114 -9.32 1.80 3.21
C LYS A 114 -8.67 3.11 3.69
N ILE A 115 -8.31 3.97 2.74
CA ILE A 115 -7.87 5.34 2.98
C ILE A 115 -8.87 6.28 2.33
N THR A 116 -9.25 7.35 3.00
CA THR A 116 -9.99 8.46 2.39
C THR A 116 -9.09 9.68 2.41
N CYS A 117 -8.72 10.20 1.24
CA CYS A 117 -7.73 11.27 1.09
C CYS A 117 -8.15 12.29 0.01
N LYS A 118 -7.53 13.46 0.00
CA LYS A 118 -7.85 14.52 -0.97
C LYS A 118 -6.96 14.49 -2.19
N GLU A 119 -5.73 14.03 -2.03
CA GLU A 119 -4.71 14.04 -3.08
C GLU A 119 -3.95 12.71 -3.12
N ILE A 120 -3.71 12.22 -4.34
CA ILE A 120 -2.93 11.02 -4.61
C ILE A 120 -1.82 11.38 -5.58
N LYS A 121 -0.58 11.01 -5.25
CA LYS A 121 0.60 11.14 -6.12
C LYS A 121 1.23 9.79 -6.36
N VAL A 122 1.75 9.58 -7.57
CA VAL A 122 2.48 8.38 -7.94
C VAL A 122 3.81 8.81 -8.53
N ASP A 123 4.88 8.48 -7.82
CA ASP A 123 6.24 8.88 -8.17
C ASP A 123 7.14 7.65 -8.31
N LYS A 124 8.03 7.67 -9.31
CA LYS A 124 9.17 6.76 -9.37
C LYS A 124 10.31 7.37 -8.55
N VAL A 125 10.79 6.68 -7.53
CA VAL A 125 11.84 7.18 -6.63
C VAL A 125 12.99 6.17 -6.52
N ASN A 126 14.21 6.63 -6.28
CA ASN A 126 15.34 5.72 -6.11
C ASN A 126 15.25 5.02 -4.75
N ASN A 127 15.65 3.75 -4.73
CA ASN A 127 15.66 2.94 -3.50
C ASN A 127 16.60 3.53 -2.43
N GLU A 128 17.69 4.18 -2.84
CA GLU A 128 18.67 4.81 -1.94
C GLU A 128 18.13 6.08 -1.26
N ASP A 129 17.19 6.77 -1.89
CA ASP A 129 16.54 7.96 -1.34
C ASP A 129 15.42 7.59 -0.35
N CYS A 130 15.09 6.29 -0.25
CA CYS A 130 14.05 5.78 0.63
C CYS A 130 14.66 5.20 1.91
N ASP A 131 14.23 5.75 3.06
CA ASP A 131 14.60 5.22 4.37
C ASP A 131 13.74 3.99 4.70
N PHE A 132 14.07 2.84 4.08
CA PHE A 132 13.43 1.57 4.37
C PHE A 132 14.04 0.92 5.61
N PHE A 133 13.19 0.40 6.50
CA PHE A 133 13.66 -0.16 7.78
C PHE A 133 14.63 -1.35 7.63
N TRP A 134 14.58 -2.09 6.50
CA TRP A 134 15.50 -3.20 6.22
C TRP A 134 16.80 -2.79 5.50
N ASN A 135 16.93 -1.53 5.06
CA ASN A 135 18.17 -1.03 4.47
C ASN A 135 19.26 -0.74 5.53
N ASN A 136 18.88 -0.63 6.81
CA ASN A 136 19.83 -0.53 7.91
C ASN A 136 20.41 -1.90 8.30
N THR A 137 21.24 -2.47 7.43
CA THR A 137 22.15 -3.57 7.78
C THR A 137 23.44 -3.03 8.42
N SER A 138 23.30 -2.21 9.46
CA SER A 138 24.40 -1.98 10.40
C SER A 138 24.41 -3.13 11.40
N LYS A 139 25.14 -4.21 11.07
CA LYS A 139 25.67 -5.18 12.04
C LYS A 139 27.18 -5.24 11.91
#